data_AF-A0AAE7M428-F1
#
_entry.id   AF-A0AAE7M428-F1
#
_cell.length_a   1.000
_cell.length_b   1.000
_cell.length_c   1.000
_cell.angle_alpha   90.00
_cell.angle_beta   90.00
_cell.angle_gamma   90.00
#
_symmetry.space_group_name_H-M   'P 1'
#
loop_
_entity.id
_entity.type
_entity.pdbx_description
1 polymer ?
#
loop_
_entity_poly.entity_id
_entity_poly.type
_entity_poly.pdbx_seq_one_letter_code
_entity_poly.pdbx_strand_id
1 'polypeptide(L)' 'MASRTIQWVNSPVLLEAMLRYEQGSLPHSMRLWVEQLFELDGSEPKSSLLNPIGHNPLH' A
#
# COMPACT_ATOMS: atom_id res chain seq x y z
N MET A 1 23.18 -12.54 -8.70
CA MET A 1 22.08 -11.56 -8.66
C MET A 1 21.66 -11.48 -7.21
N ALA A 2 21.98 -10.39 -6.51
CA ALA A 2 21.80 -10.31 -5.06
C ALA A 2 20.31 -10.24 -4.72
N SER A 3 19.82 -11.23 -3.97
CA SER A 3 18.49 -11.24 -3.39
C SER A 3 18.37 -10.03 -2.48
N ARG A 4 17.60 -9.02 -2.90
CA ARG A 4 17.31 -7.83 -2.10
C ARG A 4 16.50 -8.28 -0.90
N THR A 5 17.19 -8.54 0.22
CA THR A 5 16.54 -8.85 1.50
C THR A 5 15.59 -7.71 1.82
N ILE A 6 14.29 -7.99 1.83
CA ILE A 6 13.25 -7.04 2.20
C ILE A 6 13.48 -6.72 3.67
N GLN A 7 14.04 -5.54 3.95
CA GLN A 7 14.11 -5.02 5.30
C GLN A 7 12.69 -4.70 5.75
N TRP A 8 12.34 -5.22 6.93
CA TRP A 8 11.08 -4.97 7.61
C TRP A 8 10.88 -3.46 7.70
N VAL A 9 10.02 -2.92 6.83
CA VAL A 9 9.67 -1.51 6.88
C VAL A 9 9.03 -1.24 8.23
N ASN A 10 9.50 -0.19 8.90
CA ASN A 10 8.90 0.27 10.15
C ASN A 10 7.38 0.41 9.95
N SER A 11 6.57 -0.31 10.75
CA SER A 11 5.11 -0.25 10.68
C SER A 11 4.51 1.16 10.60
N PRO A 12 5.03 2.21 11.30
CA PRO A 12 4.50 3.57 11.14
C PRO A 12 4.76 4.15 9.75
N VAL A 13 5.89 3.83 9.11
CA VAL A 13 6.23 4.32 7.76
C VAL A 13 5.31 3.68 6.72
N LEU A 14 4.96 2.40 6.91
CA LEU A 14 4.02 1.71 6.04
C LEU A 14 2.62 2.32 6.14
N LEU A 15 2.13 2.57 7.36
CA LEU A 15 0.82 3.19 7.59
C LEU A 15 0.73 4.59 6.98
N GLU A 16 1.75 5.41 7.20
CA GLU A 16 1.90 6.74 6.63
C GLU A 16 1.95 6.72 5.10
N ALA A 17 2.62 5.71 4.51
CA ALA A 17 2.66 5.53 3.07
C ALA A 17 1.27 5.15 2.52
N MET A 18 0.56 4.20 3.15
CA MET A 18 -0.80 3.81 2.76
C MET A 18 -1.76 5.01 2.81
N LEU A 19 -1.72 5.79 3.90
CA LEU A 19 -2.58 6.97 4.05
C LEU A 19 -2.30 8.03 2.98
N ARG A 20 -1.03 8.28 2.63
CA ARG A 20 -0.66 9.23 1.58
C ARG A 20 -0.92 8.68 0.17
N TYR A 21 -0.90 7.37 -0.01
CA TYR A 21 -1.25 6.69 -1.25
C TYR A 21 -2.72 6.96 -1.61
N GLU A 22 -3.63 6.73 -0.66
CA GLU A 22 -5.06 7.01 -0.83
C GLU A 22 -5.32 8.49 -1.15
N GLN A 23 -4.68 9.40 -0.41
CA GLN A 23 -4.77 10.84 -0.65
C GLN A 23 -4.13 11.30 -1.97
N GLY A 24 -3.39 10.44 -2.68
CA GLY A 24 -2.69 10.79 -3.91
C GLY A 24 -1.49 11.74 -3.70
N SER A 25 -1.00 11.87 -2.46
CA SER A 25 0.06 12.80 -2.07
C SER A 25 1.46 12.16 -2.11
N LEU A 26 1.56 10.85 -2.42
CA LEU A 26 2.85 10.19 -2.56
C LEU A 26 3.60 10.60 -3.84
N PRO A 27 4.93 10.83 -3.74
CA PRO A 27 5.83 10.90 -4.90
C PRO A 27 5.76 9.63 -5.75
N HIS A 28 6.02 9.76 -7.05
CA HIS A 28 5.88 8.65 -8.00
C HIS A 28 6.70 7.39 -7.65
N SER A 29 7.97 7.54 -7.27
CA SER A 29 8.81 6.40 -6.85
C SER A 29 8.27 5.69 -5.61
N MET A 30 7.65 6.45 -4.71
CA MET A 30 7.06 5.92 -3.47
C MET A 30 5.72 5.24 -3.73
N ARG A 31 4.96 5.75 -4.71
CA ARG A 31 3.75 5.11 -5.23
C ARG A 31 4.07 3.73 -5.83
N LEU A 32 5.04 3.68 -6.74
CA LEU A 32 5.52 2.42 -7.34
C LEU A 32 6.00 1.44 -6.26
N TRP A 33 6.67 1.95 -5.23
CA TRP A 33 7.08 1.10 -4.10
C TRP A 33 5.87 0.50 -3.34
N VAL A 34 4.84 1.29 -3.06
CA VAL A 34 3.59 0.80 -2.45
C VAL A 34 2.87 -0.19 -3.37
N GLU A 35 2.76 0.13 -4.65
CA GLU A 35 2.14 -0.75 -5.66
C GLU A 35 2.86 -2.11 -5.73
N GLN A 36 4.19 -2.10 -5.73
CA GLN A 36 4.98 -3.35 -5.71
C GLN A 36 4.90 -4.09 -4.38
N LEU A 37 4.74 -3.38 -3.26
CA LEU A 37 4.65 -4.00 -1.92
C LEU A 37 3.30 -4.67 -1.69
N PHE A 38 2.22 -4.08 -2.22
CA PHE A 38 0.85 -4.57 -2.09
C PHE A 38 0.35 -5.29 -3.35
N GLU A 39 1.21 -5.48 -4.35
CA GLU A 39 0.88 -6.12 -5.64
C GLU A 39 -0.33 -5.47 -6.34
N LEU A 40 -0.43 -4.14 -6.25
CA LEU A 40 -1.53 -3.35 -6.84
C LEU A 40 -1.31 -3.16 -8.34
N ASP A 41 -2.36 -3.36 -9.14
CA ASP A 41 -2.34 -2.94 -10.53
C ASP A 41 -2.71 -1.45 -10.60
N GLY A 42 -1.84 -0.62 -11.19
CA GLY A 42 -2.02 0.85 -11.26
C GLY A 42 -3.27 1.30 -12.04
N SER A 43 -4.05 0.36 -12.57
CA SER A 43 -5.35 0.54 -13.21
C SER A 43 -6.54 0.45 -12.23
N GLU A 44 -6.34 -0.13 -11.04
CA GLU A 44 -7.41 -0.24 -10.04
C GLU A 44 -7.66 1.11 -9.37
N PRO A 45 -8.94 1.51 -9.16
CA PRO A 45 -9.24 2.67 -8.34
C PRO A 45 -8.57 2.43 -6.98
N LYS A 46 -7.91 3.46 -6.41
CA LYS A 46 -7.20 3.42 -5.12
C LYS A 46 -8.10 2.83 -4.04
N SER A 47 -8.21 1.52 -4.04
CA SER A 47 -9.08 0.73 -3.20
C SER A 47 -8.50 0.89 -1.83
N SER A 48 -9.36 1.25 -0.90
CA SER A 48 -8.91 1.84 0.35
C SER A 48 -8.00 0.86 1.07
N LEU A 49 -6.69 1.13 1.05
CA LEU A 49 -5.66 0.23 1.59
C LEU A 49 -5.84 0.06 3.11
N LEU A 50 -6.53 1.00 3.75
CA LEU A 50 -6.86 1.03 5.16
C LEU A 50 -8.21 0.37 5.49
N ASN A 51 -9.02 0.01 4.48
CA ASN A 51 -10.22 -0.78 4.70
C ASN A 51 -9.89 -2.26 4.52
N PRO A 52 -9.74 -3.03 5.61
CA PRO A 52 -9.80 -4.48 5.49
C PRO A 52 -11.16 -4.83 4.87
N ILE A 53 -11.11 -5.56 3.76
CA ILE A 53 -12.19 -6.30 3.10
C ILE A 53 -13.48 -6.34 3.95
N GLY A 54 -14.57 -5.82 3.39
CA GLY A 54 -15.88 -5.74 4.02
C GLY A 54 -16.20 -6.92 4.93
N HIS A 55 -16.15 -6.67 6.25
CA HIS A 55 -16.85 -7.49 7.21
C HIS A 55 -18.33 -7.24 6.96
N ASN A 56 -18.95 -8.06 6.12
CA ASN A 56 -20.39 -8.15 6.00
C ASN A 56 -20.90 -8.64 7.37
N PRO A 57 -21.49 -7.78 8.22
CA PRO A 57 -22.07 -8.27 9.46
C PRO A 57 -23.35 -8.99 9.04
N LEU A 58 -23.27 -10.31 8.93
CA LEU A 58 -24.46 -11.16 8.93
C LEU A 58 -25.13 -10.96 10.30
N HIS A 59 -26.09 -10.05 10.37
CA HIS A 59 -27.11 -10.01 11.41
C HIS A 59 -28.44 -9.54 10.83
#